data_AF-A0A170V864-F1
#
_entry.id   AF-A0A170V864-F1
#
_cell.length_a   1.000
_cell.length_b   1.000
_cell.length_c   1.000
_cell.angle_alpha   90.00
_cell.angle_beta   90.00
_cell.angle_gamma   90.00
#
_symmetry.space_group_name_H-M   'P 1'
#
loop_
_entity.id
_entity.type
_entity.pdbx_description
1 polymer ?
#
loop_
_entity_poly.entity_id
_entity_poly.type
_entity_poly.pdbx_seq_one_letter_code
_entity_poly.pdbx_strand_id
1 'polypeptide(L)'
;RYSMDVCESNKGLNLVNLMENYNLFLINGRSKSDKEGKFTFLGALGNSVIDLIWSNITGLSLIENMSVCDNIVISDHLPCSLLTVSPQLNSLNTRNMYIQPLSVTKLTWNNANKTSFLKKLPSFIIAKYELD
;
A
#
# COMPACT_ATOMS: atom_id res chain seq x y z
N ARG A 1 15.79 -0.70 2.76
CA ARG A 1 14.62 -1.52 2.37
C ARG A 1 15.16 -2.80 1.76
N TYR A 2 14.62 -3.94 2.14
CA TYR A 2 14.91 -5.21 1.47
C TYR A 2 13.76 -5.62 0.54
N SER A 3 14.04 -6.43 -0.47
CA SER A 3 13.06 -6.97 -1.41
C SER A 3 13.63 -8.26 -1.98
N MET A 4 12.83 -9.32 -2.02
CA MET A 4 13.17 -10.55 -2.74
C MET A 4 12.99 -10.40 -4.25
N ASP A 5 12.16 -9.45 -4.68
CA ASP A 5 12.10 -9.05 -6.08
C ASP A 5 13.23 -8.07 -6.38
N VAL A 6 14.20 -8.53 -7.15
CA VAL A 6 15.41 -7.80 -7.56
C VAL A 6 15.24 -7.11 -8.91
N CYS A 7 14.12 -7.35 -9.61
CA CYS A 7 13.84 -6.77 -10.90
C CYS A 7 13.04 -5.48 -10.72
N GLU A 8 13.56 -4.37 -11.24
CA GLU A 8 12.86 -3.09 -11.21
C GLU A 8 12.42 -2.68 -12.62
N SER A 9 11.16 -2.23 -12.74
CA SER A 9 10.65 -1.66 -13.99
C SER A 9 10.58 -0.14 -13.90
N ASN A 10 10.72 0.56 -15.03
CA ASN A 10 10.60 2.02 -15.09
C ASN A 10 9.24 2.52 -14.52
N LYS A 11 8.17 1.75 -14.74
CA LYS A 11 6.85 2.07 -14.19
C LYS A 11 6.82 1.95 -12.67
N GLY A 12 7.40 0.89 -12.12
CA GLY A 12 7.55 0.71 -10.67
C GLY A 12 8.38 1.82 -10.03
N LEU A 13 9.51 2.16 -10.65
CA LEU A 13 10.36 3.26 -10.19
C LEU A 13 9.62 4.61 -10.19
N ASN A 14 8.86 4.90 -11.25
CA ASN A 14 8.04 6.11 -11.31
C ASN A 14 6.97 6.15 -10.21
N LEU A 15 6.32 5.02 -9.92
CA LEU A 15 5.36 4.93 -8.82
C LEU A 15 6.04 5.18 -7.46
N VAL A 16 7.19 4.55 -7.20
CA VAL A 16 7.94 4.75 -5.95
C VAL A 16 8.32 6.22 -5.78
N ASN A 17 8.93 6.82 -6.81
CA ASN A 17 9.32 8.23 -6.80
C ASN A 17 8.12 9.16 -6.58
N LEU A 18 6.99 8.87 -7.23
CA LEU A 18 5.75 9.63 -7.05
C LEU A 18 5.31 9.58 -5.58
N MET A 19 5.18 8.38 -5.01
CA MET A 19 4.69 8.19 -3.64
C MET A 19 5.62 8.85 -2.62
N GLU A 20 6.94 8.71 -2.79
CA GLU A 20 7.94 9.34 -1.92
C GLU A 20 7.88 10.88 -1.99
N ASN A 21 7.66 11.45 -3.18
CA ASN A 21 7.44 12.90 -3.34
C ASN A 21 6.19 13.42 -2.60
N TYR A 22 5.22 12.53 -2.30
CA TYR A 22 4.04 12.85 -1.49
C TYR A 22 4.19 12.48 -0.01
N ASN A 23 5.42 12.25 0.47
CA ASN A 23 5.72 11.84 1.84
C ASN A 23 5.01 10.53 2.24
N LEU A 24 4.82 9.64 1.28
CA LEU A 24 4.36 8.28 1.51
C LEU A 24 5.57 7.34 1.48
N PHE A 25 5.71 6.57 2.55
CA PHE A 25 6.80 5.66 2.78
C PHE A 25 6.34 4.24 2.53
N LEU A 26 7.08 3.51 1.69
CA LEU A 26 6.83 2.08 1.49
C LEU A 26 7.16 1.28 2.75
N ILE A 27 6.28 0.36 3.15
CA ILE A 27 6.42 -0.43 4.36
C ILE A 27 7.04 -1.81 4.09
N ASN A 28 6.81 -2.37 2.90
CA ASN A 28 7.43 -3.63 2.46
C ASN A 28 8.95 -3.61 2.64
N GLY A 29 9.50 -4.68 3.22
CA GLY A 29 10.94 -4.78 3.46
C GLY A 29 11.48 -3.90 4.58
N ARG A 30 10.62 -3.30 5.42
CA ARG A 30 11.02 -2.40 6.51
C ARG A 30 10.55 -2.84 7.91
N SER A 31 9.66 -3.80 8.01
CA SER A 31 9.19 -4.34 9.31
C SER A 31 10.08 -5.49 9.81
N LYS A 32 9.94 -5.87 11.09
CA LYS A 32 10.69 -7.01 11.65
C LYS A 32 10.23 -8.36 11.08
N SER A 33 8.96 -8.49 10.72
CA SER A 33 8.40 -9.73 10.17
C SER A 33 8.43 -9.81 8.65
N ASP A 34 8.85 -8.74 7.97
CA ASP A 34 9.07 -8.69 6.52
C ASP A 34 10.48 -8.16 6.22
N LYS A 35 11.49 -8.61 6.97
CA LYS A 35 12.88 -8.13 6.81
C LYS A 35 13.48 -8.46 5.44
N GLU A 36 12.98 -9.50 4.78
CA GLU A 36 13.47 -9.92 3.47
C GLU A 36 12.71 -9.22 2.33
N GLY A 37 11.58 -8.58 2.61
CA GLY A 37 10.67 -8.03 1.61
C GLY A 37 10.10 -9.15 0.74
N LYS A 38 9.29 -10.02 1.37
CA LYS A 38 8.76 -11.24 0.76
C LYS A 38 7.90 -10.94 -0.46
N PHE A 39 7.87 -11.89 -1.40
CA PHE A 39 6.97 -11.87 -2.55
C PHE A 39 5.53 -11.76 -2.06
N THR A 40 4.75 -10.94 -2.75
CA THR A 40 3.31 -10.81 -2.50
C THR A 40 2.50 -11.48 -3.58
N PHE A 41 3.14 -11.90 -4.67
CA PHE A 41 2.55 -12.63 -5.77
C PHE A 41 3.40 -13.85 -6.11
N LEU A 42 2.73 -14.99 -6.29
CA LEU A 42 3.30 -16.27 -6.68
C LEU A 42 2.58 -16.78 -7.93
N GLY A 43 3.26 -16.74 -9.08
CA GLY A 43 2.74 -17.20 -10.36
C GLY A 43 3.57 -18.32 -10.96
N ALA A 44 2.97 -19.07 -11.89
CA ALA A 44 3.66 -20.15 -12.61
C ALA A 44 4.90 -19.68 -13.39
N LEU A 45 4.92 -18.41 -13.81
CA LEU A 45 6.01 -17.80 -14.58
C LEU A 45 6.99 -16.98 -13.72
N GLY A 46 6.76 -16.90 -12.41
CA GLY A 46 7.61 -16.13 -11.51
C GLY A 46 6.84 -15.52 -10.35
N ASN A 47 7.61 -14.94 -9.43
CA ASN A 47 7.12 -14.33 -8.20
C ASN A 47 7.52 -12.86 -8.19
N SER A 48 6.73 -12.01 -7.55
CA SER A 48 6.99 -10.58 -7.54
C SER A 48 6.45 -9.90 -6.27
N VAL A 49 7.01 -8.73 -5.96
CA VAL A 49 6.55 -7.85 -4.87
C VAL A 49 5.72 -6.73 -5.49
N ILE A 50 4.43 -6.99 -5.73
CA ILE A 50 3.54 -6.08 -6.47
C ILE A 50 2.39 -5.53 -5.61
N ASP A 51 2.18 -6.06 -4.42
CA ASP A 51 1.21 -5.57 -3.44
C ASP A 51 1.95 -4.72 -2.40
N LEU A 52 1.93 -3.40 -2.63
CA LEU A 52 2.74 -2.45 -1.89
C LEU A 52 1.91 -1.72 -0.82
N ILE A 53 2.40 -1.75 0.42
CA ILE A 53 1.81 -1.02 1.56
C ILE A 53 2.54 0.31 1.74
N TRP A 54 1.80 1.41 1.75
CA TRP A 54 2.32 2.76 1.92
C TRP A 54 1.72 3.43 3.15
N SER A 55 2.51 4.25 3.84
CA SER A 55 2.04 5.03 4.97
C SER A 55 2.67 6.42 4.98
N ASN A 56 1.97 7.42 5.49
CA ASN A 56 2.56 8.73 5.75
C ASN A 56 3.28 8.75 7.11
N ILE A 57 3.91 9.87 7.45
CA ILE A 57 4.64 10.01 8.72
C ILE A 57 3.79 9.76 9.96
N THR A 58 2.51 10.17 9.94
CA THR A 58 1.57 9.96 11.05
C THR A 58 1.18 8.49 11.18
N GLY A 59 0.97 7.79 10.07
CA GLY A 59 0.66 6.37 10.10
C GLY A 59 1.88 5.52 10.48
N LEU A 60 3.10 5.93 10.10
CA LEU A 60 4.33 5.24 10.47
C LEU A 60 4.49 5.08 11.99
N SER A 61 4.12 6.08 12.79
CA SER A 61 4.21 5.99 14.26
C SER A 61 3.22 5.00 14.87
N LEU A 62 2.19 4.61 14.11
CA LEU A 62 1.18 3.64 14.53
C LEU A 62 1.49 2.24 14.03
N ILE A 63 2.38 2.05 13.05
CA ILE A 63 2.68 0.73 12.50
C ILE A 63 3.66 0.02 13.43
N GLU A 64 3.19 -1.08 14.03
CA GLU A 64 4.04 -1.95 14.85
C GLU A 64 4.76 -2.99 13.99
N ASN A 65 4.05 -3.57 13.03
CA ASN A 65 4.58 -4.63 12.20
C ASN A 65 3.84 -4.77 10.87
N MET A 66 4.51 -5.38 9.90
CA MET A 66 3.93 -5.79 8.63
C MET A 66 4.46 -7.18 8.28
N SER A 67 3.61 -8.06 7.75
CA SER A 67 4.02 -9.38 7.27
C SER A 67 3.23 -9.81 6.05
N VAL A 68 3.86 -10.55 5.15
CA VAL A 68 3.16 -11.32 4.12
C VAL A 68 2.73 -12.67 4.71
N CYS A 69 1.45 -13.01 4.56
CA CYS A 69 0.86 -14.26 5.05
C CYS A 69 1.03 -15.38 4.02
N ASP A 70 2.24 -15.95 3.95
CA ASP A 70 2.62 -17.03 3.04
C ASP A 70 1.98 -18.40 3.35
N ASN A 71 1.31 -18.52 4.50
CA ASN A 71 0.54 -19.70 4.89
C ASN A 71 -0.91 -19.71 4.35
N ILE A 72 -1.36 -18.63 3.70
CA ILE A 72 -2.71 -18.51 3.13
C ILE A 72 -2.60 -18.44 1.61
N VAL A 73 -2.82 -19.58 0.94
CA VAL A 73 -2.66 -19.71 -0.52
C VAL A 73 -4.01 -19.97 -1.18
N ILE A 74 -4.87 -18.95 -1.14
CA ILE A 74 -6.21 -18.99 -1.78
C ILE A 74 -6.26 -18.21 -3.10
N SER A 75 -5.19 -17.48 -3.41
CA SER A 75 -4.94 -16.74 -4.64
C SER A 75 -3.45 -16.86 -4.98
N ASP A 76 -3.11 -16.52 -6.22
CA ASP A 76 -1.77 -16.16 -6.67
C ASP A 76 -1.20 -14.92 -5.94
N HIS A 77 -2.06 -14.06 -5.39
CA HIS A 77 -1.67 -12.99 -4.46
C HIS A 77 -1.71 -13.46 -3.00
N LEU A 78 -0.60 -13.24 -2.29
CA LEU A 78 -0.47 -13.48 -0.86
C LEU A 78 -1.00 -12.29 -0.05
N PRO A 79 -1.84 -12.52 0.97
CA PRO A 79 -2.32 -11.44 1.81
C PRO A 79 -1.19 -10.71 2.54
N CYS A 80 -1.28 -9.39 2.64
CA CYS A 80 -0.40 -8.59 3.47
C CYS A 80 -1.13 -8.16 4.75
N SER A 81 -0.53 -8.41 5.90
CA SER A 81 -1.05 -8.04 7.21
C SER A 81 -0.28 -6.85 7.78
N LEU A 82 -1.01 -5.84 8.26
CA LEU A 82 -0.44 -4.66 8.89
C LEU A 82 -0.96 -4.59 10.33
N LEU A 83 -0.06 -4.73 11.29
CA LEU A 83 -0.35 -4.54 12.70
C LEU A 83 -0.13 -3.08 13.07
N THR A 84 -1.16 -2.46 13.64
CA THR A 84 -1.11 -1.07 14.10
C THR A 84 -1.46 -0.97 15.58
N VAL A 85 -0.77 -0.07 16.27
CA VAL A 85 -1.07 0.32 17.65
C VAL A 85 -1.81 1.65 17.62
N SER A 86 -3.05 1.66 18.10
CA SER A 86 -3.80 2.89 18.34
C SER A 86 -3.88 3.16 19.84
N PRO A 87 -3.24 4.23 20.34
CA PRO A 87 -3.33 4.61 21.74
C PRO A 87 -4.76 4.88 22.20
N GLN A 88 -5.65 5.32 21.29
CA GLN A 88 -7.04 5.66 21.62
C GLN A 88 -7.98 4.44 21.74
N LEU A 89 -7.56 3.24 21.30
CA LEU A 89 -8.39 2.04 21.34
C LEU A 89 -8.32 1.27 22.67
N ASN A 90 -7.31 1.54 23.51
CA ASN A 90 -7.20 0.91 24.83
C ASN A 90 -8.31 1.34 25.80
N SER A 91 -9.02 2.45 25.54
CA SER A 91 -10.19 2.90 26.32
C SER A 91 -11.55 2.47 25.73
N LEU A 92 -11.56 1.71 24.62
CA LEU A 92 -12.81 1.31 23.93
C LEU A 92 -13.25 -0.12 24.24
N ASN A 93 -12.55 -0.83 25.14
CA ASN A 93 -13.09 -2.06 25.69
C ASN A 93 -14.31 -1.74 26.57
N THR A 94 -15.42 -2.42 26.27
CA THR A 94 -16.70 -2.53 27.01
C THR A 94 -17.84 -1.54 26.72
N ARG A 95 -18.24 -1.33 25.46
CA ARG A 95 -19.68 -1.19 25.15
C ARG A 95 -19.98 -1.93 23.86
N ASN A 96 -21.10 -2.67 23.84
CA ASN A 96 -21.67 -3.31 22.65
C ASN A 96 -21.75 -2.31 21.50
N MET A 97 -20.69 -2.19 20.70
CA MET A 97 -20.70 -1.40 19.49
C MET A 97 -21.44 -2.22 18.45
N TYR A 98 -22.66 -1.79 18.13
CA TYR A 98 -23.25 -2.11 16.83
C TYR A 98 -22.23 -1.69 15.78
N ILE A 99 -21.60 -2.66 15.13
CA ILE A 99 -20.75 -2.43 13.97
C ILE A 99 -21.68 -1.90 12.88
N GLN A 100 -21.76 -0.58 12.75
CA GLN A 100 -22.36 0.04 11.57
C GLN A 100 -21.58 -0.49 10.36
N PRO A 101 -22.26 -1.03 9.33
CA PRO A 101 -21.56 -1.52 8.15
C PRO A 101 -20.69 -0.38 7.60
N LEU A 102 -19.41 -0.70 7.35
CA LEU A 102 -18.45 0.27 6.86
C LEU A 102 -19.00 0.91 5.58
N SER A 103 -19.26 2.22 5.59
CA SER A 103 -19.67 2.92 4.38
C SER A 103 -18.46 3.03 3.46
N VAL A 104 -18.37 2.13 2.47
CA VAL A 104 -17.31 2.15 1.47
C VAL A 104 -17.76 3.02 0.30
N THR A 105 -17.04 4.11 0.03
CA THR A 105 -17.22 4.87 -1.21
C THR A 105 -16.42 4.20 -2.31
N LYS A 106 -17.09 3.43 -3.17
CA LYS A 106 -16.45 2.84 -4.37
C LYS A 106 -16.41 3.88 -5.49
N LEU A 107 -15.22 4.32 -5.85
CA LEU A 107 -15.01 5.16 -7.04
C LEU A 107 -14.65 4.27 -8.23
N THR A 108 -15.34 4.46 -9.35
CA THR A 108 -15.00 3.82 -10.64
C THR A 108 -14.13 4.74 -11.47
N TRP A 109 -13.12 4.19 -12.14
CA TRP A 109 -12.30 4.96 -13.08
C TRP A 109 -13.11 5.26 -14.34
N ASN A 110 -13.58 6.50 -14.47
CA ASN A 110 -14.33 7.02 -15.62
C ASN A 110 -13.80 8.40 -16.01
N ASN A 111 -14.22 8.96 -17.15
CA ASN A 111 -13.70 10.24 -17.64
C ASN A 111 -13.88 11.41 -16.66
N ALA A 112 -15.00 11.45 -15.95
CA ALA A 112 -15.27 12.49 -14.95
C ALA A 112 -14.31 12.38 -13.75
N ASN A 113 -14.12 11.17 -13.23
CA ASN A 113 -13.23 10.89 -12.12
C ASN A 113 -11.75 11.06 -12.50
N LYS A 114 -11.37 10.68 -13.74
CA LYS A 114 -10.03 10.95 -14.29
C LYS A 114 -9.77 12.45 -14.34
N THR A 115 -10.71 13.23 -14.87
CA THR A 115 -10.58 14.69 -14.97
C THR A 115 -10.49 15.34 -13.59
N SER A 116 -11.33 14.89 -12.64
CA SER A 116 -11.30 15.34 -11.24
C SER A 116 -9.97 15.02 -10.56
N PHE A 117 -9.42 13.83 -10.80
CA PHE A 117 -8.12 13.42 -10.29
C PHE A 117 -6.97 14.24 -10.87
N LEU A 118 -6.95 14.43 -12.20
CA LEU A 118 -5.94 15.24 -12.88
C LEU A 118 -5.94 16.70 -12.40
N LYS A 119 -7.11 17.29 -12.14
CA LYS A 119 -7.20 18.65 -11.56
C LYS A 119 -6.59 18.77 -10.16
N LYS A 120 -6.56 17.68 -9.40
CA LYS A 120 -5.99 17.63 -8.04
C LYS A 120 -4.51 17.29 -8.04
N LEU A 121 -3.99 16.79 -9.17
CA LEU A 121 -2.56 16.54 -9.32
C LEU A 121 -1.83 17.89 -9.49
N PRO A 122 -0.73 18.12 -8.75
CA PRO A 122 0.21 19.20 -9.00
C PRO A 122 0.65 19.21 -10.46
N SER A 123 0.77 20.41 -11.01
CA SER A 123 1.08 20.67 -12.42
C SER A 123 2.39 20.03 -12.90
N PHE A 124 3.40 19.89 -12.01
CA PHE A 124 4.67 19.26 -12.36
C PHE A 124 4.55 17.74 -12.63
N ILE A 125 3.51 17.08 -12.12
CA ILE A 125 3.25 15.66 -12.42
C ILE A 125 2.54 15.53 -13.76
N ILE A 126 1.60 16.42 -14.06
CA ILE A 126 0.85 16.41 -15.33
C ILE A 126 1.82 16.59 -16.51
N ALA A 127 2.74 17.55 -16.41
CA ALA A 127 3.72 17.85 -17.46
C ALA A 127 4.65 16.68 -17.82
N LYS A 128 4.90 15.73 -16.89
CA LYS A 128 5.74 14.56 -17.14
C LYS A 128 5.02 13.46 -17.94
N TYR A 129 3.68 13.45 -17.94
CA TYR A 129 2.87 12.41 -18.58
C TYR A 129 2.10 12.90 -19.83
N GLU A 130 2.25 14.17 -20.21
CA GLU A 130 1.74 14.71 -21.50
C GLU A 130 2.81 14.70 -22.60
N LEU A 131 4.02 14.19 -22.34
CA LEU A 131 5.14 14.11 -23.28
C LEU A 131 5.54 12.68 -23.70
N ASP A 132 4.75 11.67 -23.33
CA ASP A 132 4.88 10.27 -23.80
C ASP A 132 3.67 9.88 -24.67
#